data_AF-A0A968M636-F1
#
_entry.id   AF-A0A968M636-F1
#
_cell.length_a   1.000
_cell.length_b   1.000
_cell.length_c   1.000
_cell.angle_alpha   90.00
_cell.angle_beta   90.00
_cell.angle_gamma   90.00
#
_symmetry.space_group_name_H-M   'P 1'
#
loop_
_entity.id
_entity.type
_entity.pdbx_description
1 polymer ?
#
loop_
_entity_poly.entity_id
_entity_poly.type
_entity_poly.pdbx_seq_one_letter_code
_entity_poly.pdbx_strand_id
1 'polypeptide(L)'
;MNCISGSSNATGDRHGGDNGVLQRLYYAYGFRGGFNTNRTWAQIRYEIDQGRPVVMGGQFVRSPAGHIVCVIGYTPEGFIVHDPYGDARTGYSVTEGPSLLYTYRFLTQELAGDGTTWAHFIVPA
;
A
#
# COMPACT_ATOMS: atom_id res chain seq x y z
N MET A 1 11.14 -11.68 -1.82
CA MET A 1 10.89 -11.00 -0.52
C MET A 1 9.39 -10.86 -0.42
N ASN A 2 8.72 -11.72 0.35
CA ASN A 2 7.26 -11.85 0.34
C ASN A 2 6.65 -11.00 1.44
N CYS A 3 5.73 -10.11 1.11
CA CYS A 3 4.99 -9.33 2.10
C CYS A 3 3.97 -10.22 2.81
N ILE A 4 3.85 -10.04 4.11
CA ILE A 4 3.02 -10.85 5.01
C ILE A 4 1.54 -10.58 4.71
N SER A 5 0.84 -11.57 4.14
CA SER A 5 -0.62 -11.61 4.04
C SER A 5 -1.18 -12.32 5.29
N GLY A 6 -1.61 -11.55 6.28
CA GLY A 6 -2.26 -12.09 7.48
C GLY A 6 -3.78 -11.98 7.38
N SER A 7 -4.48 -13.11 7.30
CA SER A 7 -5.91 -13.18 7.61
C SER A 7 -6.14 -13.86 8.96
N SER A 8 -7.15 -13.33 9.67
CA SER A 8 -8.05 -13.97 10.66
C SER A 8 -8.02 -13.52 12.13
N ASN A 9 -9.20 -13.01 12.52
CA ASN A 9 -9.96 -13.08 13.78
C ASN A 9 -9.25 -13.11 15.14
N ALA A 10 -9.37 -11.99 15.87
CA ALA A 10 -9.68 -11.98 17.30
C ALA A 10 -10.41 -10.67 17.67
N THR A 11 -11.64 -10.81 18.17
CA THR A 11 -12.36 -9.88 19.06
C THR A 11 -12.43 -8.39 18.68
N GLY A 12 -13.54 -7.99 18.06
CA GLY A 12 -14.24 -6.75 18.45
C GLY A 12 -13.86 -5.41 17.80
N ASP A 13 -12.82 -5.31 16.99
CA ASP A 13 -12.40 -4.03 16.41
C ASP A 13 -12.74 -3.90 14.91
N ARG A 14 -13.38 -2.78 14.55
CA ARG A 14 -13.94 -2.51 13.21
C ARG A 14 -12.86 -2.59 12.12
N HIS A 15 -13.13 -3.47 11.16
CA HIS A 15 -12.30 -3.92 10.06
C HIS A 15 -11.99 -2.86 8.99
N GLY A 16 -10.98 -2.03 9.23
CA GLY A 16 -10.40 -1.13 8.21
C GLY A 16 -9.05 -0.56 8.65
N GLY A 17 -7.97 -1.33 8.46
CA GLY A 17 -6.58 -0.86 8.47
C GLY A 17 -6.11 -0.01 9.66
N ASP A 18 -5.99 -0.59 10.86
CA ASP A 18 -5.27 0.09 11.95
C ASP A 18 -3.77 0.16 11.60
N ASN A 19 -3.36 1.32 11.09
CA ASN A 19 -1.96 1.61 10.76
C ASN A 19 -1.03 1.45 11.98
N GLY A 20 -1.54 1.53 13.21
CA GLY A 20 -0.79 1.22 14.43
C GLY A 20 -0.50 -0.28 14.59
N VAL A 21 -1.43 -1.15 14.19
CA VAL A 21 -1.21 -2.61 14.19
C VAL A 21 -0.15 -3.00 13.16
N LEU A 22 -0.21 -2.43 11.95
CA LEU A 22 0.79 -2.71 10.93
C LEU A 22 2.19 -2.26 11.37
N GLN A 23 2.29 -1.10 12.04
CA GLN A 23 3.54 -0.62 12.64
C GLN A 23 4.11 -1.56 13.68
N ARG A 24 3.27 -2.01 14.62
CA ARG A 24 3.68 -2.97 15.65
C ARG A 24 4.14 -4.30 15.04
N LEU A 25 3.51 -4.73 13.94
CA LEU A 25 3.90 -5.95 13.24
C LEU A 25 5.34 -5.86 12.73
N TYR A 26 5.67 -4.87 11.89
CA TYR A 26 7.03 -4.82 11.34
C TYR A 26 8.09 -4.51 12.41
N TYR A 27 7.73 -3.83 13.51
CA TYR A 27 8.60 -3.73 14.68
C TYR A 27 8.89 -5.08 15.34
N ALA A 28 7.89 -5.95 15.46
CA ALA A 28 8.08 -7.29 16.02
C ALA A 28 8.98 -8.18 15.14
N TYR A 29 9.00 -7.95 13.82
CA TYR A 29 9.91 -8.61 12.88
C TYR A 29 11.31 -7.96 12.80
N GLY A 30 11.62 -6.99 13.66
CA GLY A 30 12.94 -6.35 13.72
C GLY A 30 13.17 -5.25 12.69
N PHE A 31 12.12 -4.76 12.04
CA PHE A 31 12.20 -3.57 11.18
C PHE A 31 11.87 -2.30 11.96
N ARG A 32 12.17 -1.15 11.36
CA ARG A 32 11.73 0.19 11.80
C ARG A 32 10.95 0.86 10.68
N GLY A 33 10.43 2.05 10.92
CA GLY A 33 9.65 2.74 9.90
C GLY A 33 8.74 3.82 10.45
N GLY A 34 7.85 4.29 9.58
CA GLY A 34 6.80 5.22 9.98
C GLY A 34 5.69 5.35 8.96
N PHE A 35 4.49 5.61 9.47
CA PHE A 35 3.29 5.90 8.70
C PHE A 35 3.11 7.41 8.50
N ASN A 36 2.69 7.83 7.30
CA ASN A 36 2.21 9.18 7.05
C ASN A 36 1.12 9.16 5.97
N THR A 37 0.11 10.02 6.10
CA THR A 37 -1.01 10.17 5.16
C THR A 37 -0.71 11.13 4.00
N ASN A 38 0.46 11.76 3.99
CA ASN A 38 0.85 12.81 3.06
C ASN A 38 2.18 12.50 2.37
N ARG A 39 2.43 11.24 2.04
CA ARG A 39 3.63 10.85 1.29
C ARG A 39 3.51 11.25 -0.17
N THR A 40 4.62 11.66 -0.77
CA THR A 40 4.68 11.98 -2.19
C THR A 40 5.14 10.78 -3.02
N TRP A 41 4.77 10.75 -4.29
CA TRP A 41 5.22 9.73 -5.23
C TRP A 41 6.74 9.74 -5.39
N ALA A 42 7.37 10.91 -5.31
CA ALA A 42 8.83 11.02 -5.31
C ALA A 42 9.45 10.31 -4.09
N GLN A 43 8.86 10.44 -2.90
CA GLN A 43 9.32 9.71 -1.72
C GLN A 43 9.10 8.20 -1.85
N ILE A 44 7.96 7.78 -2.42
CA ILE A 44 7.70 6.36 -2.68
C ILE A 44 8.73 5.79 -3.66
N ARG A 45 9.01 6.49 -4.77
CA ARG A 45 10.06 6.10 -5.73
C ARG A 45 11.42 5.99 -5.06
N TYR A 46 11.78 6.95 -4.20
CA TYR A 46 13.03 6.90 -3.46
C TYR A 46 13.15 5.62 -2.62
N GLU A 47 12.10 5.19 -1.91
CA GLU A 47 12.13 3.93 -1.16
C GLU A 47 12.36 2.72 -2.08
N ILE A 48 11.69 2.68 -3.23
CA ILE A 48 11.85 1.62 -4.24
C ILE A 48 13.28 1.60 -4.81
N ASP A 49 13.88 2.77 -5.07
CA ASP A 49 15.28 2.89 -5.53
C ASP A 49 16.27 2.38 -4.49
N GLN A 50 15.92 2.43 -3.21
CA GLN A 50 16.71 1.85 -2.13
C GLN A 50 16.43 0.36 -1.91
N GLY A 51 15.66 -0.29 -2.79
CA GLY A 51 15.29 -1.70 -2.69
C GLY A 51 14.28 -2.00 -1.58
N ARG A 52 13.51 -1.00 -1.13
CA ARG A 52 12.53 -1.14 -0.05
C ARG A 52 11.10 -1.04 -0.60
N PRO A 53 10.33 -2.15 -0.60
CA PRO A 53 8.92 -2.11 -0.95
C PRO A 53 8.13 -1.19 -0.01
N VAL A 54 7.10 -0.54 -0.55
CA VAL A 54 6.28 0.41 0.21
C VAL A 54 4.86 -0.15 0.37
N VAL A 55 4.34 -0.17 1.60
CA VAL A 55 2.92 -0.40 1.82
C VAL A 55 2.20 0.92 1.63
N MET A 56 1.54 1.06 0.47
CA MET A 56 0.78 2.22 0.06
C MET A 56 -0.70 1.97 0.31
N GLY A 57 -1.46 3.00 0.66
CA GLY A 57 -2.89 2.88 0.79
C GLY A 57 -3.61 4.22 0.70
N GLY A 58 -4.89 4.17 1.05
CA GLY A 58 -5.75 5.33 1.17
C GLY A 58 -7.21 4.94 1.00
N GLN A 59 -8.07 5.96 0.88
CA GLN A 59 -9.47 5.75 0.53
C GLN A 59 -9.59 5.64 -0.99
N PHE A 60 -9.34 4.43 -1.52
CA PHE A 60 -9.67 4.14 -2.91
C PHE A 60 -11.17 4.40 -3.11
N VAL A 61 -11.55 5.23 -4.08
CA VAL A 61 -12.96 5.62 -4.27
C VAL A 61 -13.88 4.42 -4.54
N ARG A 62 -13.30 3.30 -4.99
CA ARG A 62 -13.99 2.02 -5.21
C ARG A 62 -13.97 1.05 -4.01
N SER A 63 -13.34 1.41 -2.89
CA SER A 63 -13.31 0.64 -1.65
C SER A 63 -13.70 1.48 -0.43
N PRO A 64 -14.90 1.29 0.16
CA PRO A 64 -15.43 2.17 1.21
C PRO A 64 -14.70 2.06 2.57
N ALA A 65 -13.83 1.07 2.78
CA ALA A 65 -13.17 0.81 4.07
C ALA A 65 -11.71 1.30 4.16
N GLY A 66 -11.21 1.96 3.11
CA GLY A 66 -9.76 2.16 2.93
C GLY A 66 -9.08 0.86 2.47
N HIS A 67 -7.99 0.99 1.75
CA HIS A 67 -7.31 -0.16 1.12
C HIS A 67 -5.80 0.04 1.13
N ILE A 68 -5.06 -1.06 1.21
CA ILE A 68 -3.60 -1.08 1.16
C ILE A 68 -3.11 -2.02 0.06
N VAL A 69 -2.05 -1.61 -0.62
CA VAL A 69 -1.34 -2.34 -1.68
C VAL A 69 0.16 -2.25 -1.41
N CYS A 70 0.93 -3.18 -1.95
CA CYS A 70 2.39 -3.16 -1.84
C CYS A 70 3.01 -2.69 -3.16
N VAL A 71 3.64 -1.52 -3.15
CA VAL A 71 4.44 -1.03 -4.29
C VAL A 71 5.78 -1.76 -4.29
N ILE A 72 6.12 -2.37 -5.42
CA ILE A 72 7.35 -3.15 -5.62
C ILE A 72 8.23 -2.61 -6.75
N GLY A 73 7.74 -1.63 -7.49
CA GLY A 73 8.43 -1.05 -8.64
C GLY A 73 7.68 0.16 -9.17
N TYR A 74 8.28 0.87 -10.12
CA TYR A 74 7.61 1.94 -10.84
C TYR A 74 8.11 2.02 -12.29
N THR A 75 7.28 2.62 -13.13
CA THR A 75 7.58 2.98 -14.52
C THR A 75 7.35 4.48 -14.71
N PRO A 76 7.69 5.07 -15.87
CA PRO A 76 7.30 6.45 -16.18
C PRO A 76 5.78 6.69 -16.11
N GLU A 77 4.96 5.64 -16.25
CA GLU A 77 3.50 5.71 -16.27
C GLU A 77 2.83 5.50 -14.90
N GLY A 78 3.49 4.83 -13.94
CA GLY A 78 2.88 4.55 -12.63
C GLY A 78 3.65 3.60 -11.73
N PHE A 79 2.95 3.06 -10.73
CA PHE A 79 3.50 2.08 -9.77
C PHE A 79 3.14 0.66 -10.16
N ILE A 80 4.08 -0.26 -9.96
CA ILE A 80 3.86 -1.71 -10.03
C ILE A 80 3.54 -2.18 -8.61
N VAL A 81 2.38 -2.81 -8.44
CA VAL A 81 1.85 -3.18 -7.12
C VAL A 81 1.46 -4.65 -7.01
N HIS A 82 1.57 -5.18 -5.79
CA HIS A 82 0.79 -6.32 -5.35
C HIS A 82 -0.46 -5.82 -4.61
N ASP A 83 -1.64 -6.08 -5.17
CA ASP A 83 -2.92 -5.72 -4.58
C ASP A 83 -3.60 -6.96 -3.97
N PRO A 84 -3.68 -7.10 -2.65
CA PRO A 84 -4.23 -8.30 -2.01
C PRO A 84 -5.72 -8.53 -2.29
N TYR A 85 -6.44 -7.53 -2.81
CA TYR A 85 -7.87 -7.64 -3.13
C TYR A 85 -8.15 -7.89 -4.62
N GLY A 86 -7.12 -7.84 -5.46
CA GLY A 86 -7.23 -7.99 -6.92
C GLY A 86 -7.11 -6.65 -7.65
N ASP A 87 -7.52 -6.61 -8.92
CA ASP A 87 -7.31 -5.44 -9.76
C ASP A 87 -8.37 -4.35 -9.55
N ALA A 88 -7.99 -3.31 -8.82
CA ALA A 88 -8.82 -2.15 -8.54
C ALA A 88 -9.33 -1.44 -9.82
N ARG A 89 -8.58 -1.52 -10.93
CA ARG A 89 -8.98 -0.92 -12.22
C ARG A 89 -10.22 -1.59 -12.81
N THR A 90 -10.47 -2.84 -12.43
CA THR A 90 -11.64 -3.63 -12.85
C THR A 90 -12.81 -3.51 -11.88
N GLY A 91 -12.69 -2.67 -10.85
CA GLY A 91 -13.60 -2.67 -9.70
C GLY A 91 -13.56 -4.00 -8.94
N TYR A 92 -12.40 -4.68 -8.93
CA TYR A 92 -12.17 -5.98 -8.31
C TYR A 92 -13.01 -7.14 -8.87
N SER A 93 -13.38 -7.07 -10.15
CA SER A 93 -13.95 -8.25 -10.84
C SER A 93 -12.87 -9.29 -11.19
N VAL A 94 -11.60 -8.88 -11.23
CA VAL A 94 -10.41 -9.72 -11.34
C VAL A 94 -9.72 -9.77 -9.97
N THR A 95 -9.53 -10.96 -9.42
CA THR A 95 -8.97 -11.17 -8.06
C THR A 95 -7.46 -11.35 -8.03
N GLU A 96 -6.84 -11.42 -9.21
CA GLU A 96 -5.42 -11.57 -9.43
C GLU A 96 -4.71 -10.23 -9.17
N GLY A 97 -4.11 -10.13 -7.98
CA GLY A 97 -3.37 -8.96 -7.53
C GLY A 97 -1.88 -8.81 -7.86
N PRO A 98 -1.15 -9.79 -8.43
CA PRO A 98 0.31 -9.67 -8.49
C PRO A 98 0.78 -8.80 -9.67
N SER A 99 1.69 -7.85 -9.37
CA SER A 99 2.45 -7.07 -10.36
C SER A 99 1.59 -6.23 -11.30
N LEU A 100 0.53 -5.64 -10.77
CA LEU A 100 -0.38 -4.76 -11.50
C LEU A 100 0.25 -3.38 -11.71
N LEU A 101 0.09 -2.81 -12.91
CA LEU A 101 0.45 -1.41 -13.18
C LEU A 101 -0.72 -0.49 -12.83
N TYR A 102 -0.58 0.24 -11.73
CA TYR A 102 -1.47 1.35 -11.35
C TYR A 102 -0.86 2.66 -11.85
N THR A 103 -1.41 3.16 -12.96
CA THR A 103 -0.95 4.42 -13.58
C THR A 103 -1.12 5.60 -12.62
N TYR A 104 -0.27 6.61 -12.72
CA TYR A 104 -0.39 7.85 -11.97
C TYR A 104 -1.77 8.51 -12.16
N ARG A 105 -2.32 8.45 -13.38
CA ARG A 105 -3.67 8.94 -13.66
C ARG A 105 -4.73 8.19 -12.85
N PHE A 106 -4.65 6.87 -12.80
CA PHE A 106 -5.58 6.03 -12.02
C PHE A 106 -5.44 6.32 -10.52
N LEU A 107 -4.21 6.37 -10.01
CA LEU A 107 -3.96 6.65 -8.59
C LEU A 107 -4.43 8.04 -8.17
N THR A 108 -4.30 9.06 -9.02
CA THR A 108 -4.86 10.38 -8.72
C THR A 108 -6.38 10.35 -8.59
N GLN A 109 -7.07 9.54 -9.40
CA GLN A 109 -8.52 9.39 -9.32
C GLN A 109 -8.95 8.64 -8.06
N GLU A 110 -8.16 7.64 -7.64
CA GLU A 110 -8.51 6.80 -6.50
C GLU A 110 -8.03 7.37 -5.15
N LEU A 111 -6.90 8.08 -5.08
CA LEU A 111 -6.23 8.52 -3.84
C LEU A 111 -6.18 10.04 -3.66
N ALA A 112 -6.87 10.80 -4.50
CA ALA A 112 -6.83 12.27 -4.55
C ALA A 112 -5.47 12.88 -4.93
N GLY A 113 -4.48 12.09 -5.38
CA GLY A 113 -3.26 12.56 -6.02
C GLY A 113 -1.95 12.37 -5.25
N ASP A 114 -0.92 13.08 -5.72
CA ASP A 114 0.41 13.12 -5.09
C ASP A 114 0.37 13.95 -3.80
N GLY A 115 1.02 13.48 -2.73
CA GLY A 115 1.06 14.16 -1.43
C GLY A 115 -0.17 13.93 -0.53
N THR A 116 -1.12 13.11 -0.96
CA THR A 116 -2.29 12.66 -0.16
C THR A 116 -2.26 11.15 0.10
N THR A 117 -1.15 10.49 -0.26
CA THR A 117 -1.03 9.05 -0.22
C THR A 117 -0.64 8.57 1.18
N TRP A 118 -1.39 7.59 1.69
CA TRP A 118 -1.05 6.91 2.92
C TRP A 118 0.07 5.91 2.63
N ALA A 119 1.19 5.99 3.35
CA ALA A 119 2.26 5.03 3.14
C ALA A 119 3.05 4.73 4.41
N HIS A 120 3.42 3.45 4.55
CA HIS A 120 4.41 2.99 5.50
C HIS A 120 5.74 2.83 4.79
N PHE A 121 6.76 3.55 5.26
CA PHE A 121 8.14 3.29 4.88
C PHE A 121 8.74 2.37 5.94
N ILE A 122 9.17 1.19 5.50
CA ILE A 122 9.69 0.14 6.37
C ILE A 122 11.17 -0.01 6.06
N VAL A 123 12.00 0.20 7.07
CA VAL A 123 13.46 0.23 6.95
C VAL A 123 14.08 -0.84 7.85
N PRO A 124 15.26 -1.39 7.50
CA PRO A 124 16.03 -2.21 8.43
C PRO A 124 16.31 -1.45 9.73
N ALA A 125 16.38 -2.16 10.86
CA ALA A 125 16.75 -1.60 12.16
C ALA A 125 18.25 -1.27 12.24
#